data_AF-A0A382CWJ2-F1
#
_entry.id   AF-A0A382CWJ2-F1
#
_cell.length_a   1.000
_cell.length_b   1.000
_cell.length_c   1.000
_cell.angle_alpha   90.00
_cell.angle_beta   90.00
_cell.angle_gamma   90.00
#
_symmetry.space_group_name_H-M   'P 1'
#
loop_
_entity.id
_entity.type
_entity.pdbx_description
1 polymer ?
#
loop_
_entity_poly.entity_id
_entity_poly.type
_entity_poly.pdbx_seq_one_letter_code
_entity_poly.pdbx_strand_id
1 'polypeptide(L)' 'VEPHPWNTGFAWQRPADRSYRVVDGDQADQFHEQGFVLVEDAFRPGDLEEVTAALDGIEAGADTFL' A
#
# COMPACT_ATOMS: atom_id res chain seq x y z
N VAL A 1 21.72 9.38 -5.49
CA VAL A 1 20.66 9.17 -6.50
C VAL A 1 20.18 10.54 -6.92
N GLU A 2 20.25 10.85 -8.21
CA GLU A 2 19.79 12.14 -8.74
C GLU A 2 18.44 11.93 -9.44
N PRO A 3 17.46 12.82 -9.27
CA PRO A 3 16.15 12.66 -9.88
C PRO A 3 16.24 12.65 -11.40
N HIS A 4 15.34 11.88 -12.03
CA HIS A 4 15.25 11.83 -13.49
C HIS A 4 15.00 13.24 -14.08
N PRO A 5 15.53 13.59 -15.27
CA PRO A 5 15.36 14.94 -15.86
C PRO A 5 13.91 15.41 -16.06
N TRP A 6 12.95 14.48 -16.13
CA TRP A 6 11.52 14.79 -16.23
C TRP A 6 10.82 14.95 -14.89
N ASN A 7 11.53 14.68 -13.78
CA ASN A 7 11.00 14.90 -12.46
C ASN A 7 11.19 16.37 -12.05
N THR A 8 10.40 17.26 -12.66
CA THR A 8 10.50 18.71 -12.47
C THR A 8 9.52 19.28 -11.44
N GLY A 9 8.49 18.51 -11.07
CA GLY A 9 7.39 18.98 -10.24
C GLY A 9 7.16 18.19 -8.96
N PHE A 10 7.91 17.11 -8.70
CA PHE A 10 7.71 16.33 -7.50
C PHE A 10 8.32 17.02 -6.28
N ALA A 11 7.51 17.16 -5.24
CA ALA A 11 7.96 17.58 -3.92
C ALA A 11 7.32 16.65 -2.89
N TRP A 12 8.14 15.91 -2.14
CA TRP A 12 7.67 15.08 -1.04
C TRP A 12 6.95 15.93 0.00
N GLN A 13 5.71 15.59 0.33
CA GLN A 13 4.89 16.32 1.30
C GLN A 13 4.85 15.56 2.63
N ARG A 14 5.07 16.28 3.72
CA ARG A 14 4.94 15.78 5.10
C ARG A 14 4.08 16.78 5.89
N PRO A 15 2.75 16.60 5.90
CA PRO A 15 1.84 17.51 6.60
C PRO A 15 2.19 17.64 8.09
N ALA A 16 2.07 18.86 8.62
CA ALA A 16 2.30 19.13 10.03
C ALA A 16 1.11 18.72 10.91
N ASP A 17 -0.11 18.78 10.36
CA ASP A 17 -1.25 18.11 10.98
C ASP A 17 -1.08 16.60 10.77
N ARG A 18 -1.05 15.88 11.89
CA ARG A 18 -0.88 14.41 11.93
C ARG A 18 -2.17 13.75 12.38
N SER A 19 -3.30 14.14 11.76
CA SER A 19 -4.61 13.56 12.08
C SER A 19 -4.89 12.27 11.27
N TYR A 20 -3.99 11.29 11.41
CA TYR A 20 -4.12 10.01 10.72
C TYR A 20 -5.20 9.12 11.36
N ARG A 21 -5.92 8.37 10.53
CA ARG A 21 -7.01 7.48 10.98
C ARG A 21 -6.53 6.10 11.42
N VAL A 22 -5.47 5.60 10.79
CA VAL A 22 -5.06 4.18 10.87
C VAL A 22 -3.66 4.04 11.46
N VAL A 23 -2.72 4.85 11.00
CA VAL A 23 -1.32 4.83 11.46
C VAL A 23 -1.08 5.87 12.53
N ASP A 24 -0.13 5.61 13.42
CA ASP A 24 0.35 6.60 14.36
C ASP A 24 1.46 7.50 13.76
N GLY A 25 2.00 8.40 14.59
CA GLY A 25 3.04 9.32 14.17
C GLY A 25 4.37 8.65 13.83
N ASP A 26 4.72 7.58 14.53
CA ASP A 26 5.99 6.87 14.33
C ASP A 26 5.93 6.04 13.05
N GLN A 27 4.79 5.41 12.79
CA GLN A 27 4.47 4.72 11.54
C GLN A 27 4.47 5.65 10.33
N ALA A 28 3.91 6.86 10.46
CA ALA A 28 3.97 7.87 9.40
C ALA A 28 5.42 8.34 9.15
N ASP A 29 6.20 8.50 10.21
CA ASP A 29 7.61 8.89 10.11
C ASP A 29 8.45 7.79 9.45
N GLN A 30 8.19 6.52 9.80
CA GLN A 30 8.79 5.36 9.12
C GLN A 30 8.50 5.37 7.62
N PHE A 31 7.25 5.62 7.22
CA PHE A 31 6.90 5.68 5.80
C PHE A 31 7.67 6.79 5.07
N HIS A 32 7.83 7.96 5.68
CA HIS A 32 8.59 9.06 5.09
C HIS A 32 10.09 8.80 4.98
N GLU A 33 10.65 7.99 5.88
CA GLU A 33 12.10 7.72 5.94
C GLU A 33 12.50 6.44 5.19
N GLN A 34 11.66 5.41 5.24
CA GLN A 34 11.94 4.06 4.75
C GLN A 34 11.09 3.69 3.52
N GLY A 35 10.07 4.47 3.20
CA GLY A 35 9.19 4.24 2.05
C GLY A 35 8.12 3.17 2.27
N PHE A 36 8.01 2.60 3.48
CA PHE A 36 7.00 1.62 3.85
C PHE A 36 6.68 1.69 5.34
N VAL A 37 5.55 1.08 5.73
CA VAL A 37 5.16 0.86 7.11
C VAL A 37 4.36 -0.43 7.23
N LEU A 38 4.48 -1.13 8.36
CA LEU A 38 3.65 -2.29 8.68
C LEU A 38 2.35 -1.84 9.34
N VAL A 39 1.22 -2.27 8.78
CA VAL A 39 -0.10 -2.16 9.40
C VAL A 39 -0.57 -3.57 9.72
N GLU A 40 -0.53 -3.93 10.99
CA GLU A 40 -1.01 -5.23 11.46
C GLU A 40 -2.54 -5.28 11.42
N ASP A 41 -3.08 -6.47 11.15
CA ASP A 41 -4.53 -6.74 11.12
C ASP A 41 -5.31 -5.76 10.21
N ALA A 42 -4.70 -5.31 9.11
CA ALA A 42 -5.32 -4.39 8.15
C ALA A 42 -6.60 -4.96 7.50
N PHE A 43 -6.70 -6.29 7.46
CA PHE A 43 -7.85 -7.05 7.00
C PHE A 43 -8.33 -7.99 8.09
N ARG A 44 -9.63 -8.20 8.16
CA ARG A 44 -10.19 -9.25 9.01
C ARG A 44 -9.89 -10.61 8.38
N PRO A 45 -9.82 -11.70 9.17
CA PRO A 45 -9.57 -13.03 8.63
C PRO A 45 -10.54 -13.43 7.49
N GLY A 46 -11.82 -13.08 7.60
CA GLY A 46 -12.82 -13.39 6.56
C GLY A 46 -12.65 -12.58 5.27
N ASP A 47 -12.02 -11.41 5.31
CA ASP A 47 -11.77 -10.60 4.11
C ASP A 47 -10.75 -11.31 3.19
N LEU A 48 -9.80 -12.03 3.77
CA LEU A 48 -8.80 -12.79 3.02
C LEU A 48 -9.44 -13.98 2.29
N GLU A 49 -10.34 -14.70 2.96
CA GLU A 49 -11.05 -15.85 2.36
C GLU A 49 -11.88 -15.42 1.13
N GLU A 50 -12.57 -14.28 1.23
CA GLU A 50 -13.35 -13.71 0.12
C GLU A 50 -12.46 -13.36 -1.08
N VAL A 51 -11.36 -12.64 -0.82
CA VAL A 51 -10.43 -12.21 -1.88
C VAL A 51 -9.76 -13.42 -2.53
N THR A 52 -9.33 -14.42 -1.76
CA THR A 52 -8.74 -15.65 -2.30
C THR A 52 -9.72 -16.37 -3.21
N ALA A 53 -10.97 -16.58 -2.78
CA ALA A 53 -11.97 -17.26 -3.61
C ALA A 53 -12.28 -16.51 -4.91
N ALA A 54 -12.27 -15.17 -4.88
CA ALA A 54 -12.43 -14.35 -6.08
C ALA A 54 -11.25 -14.49 -7.05
N LEU A 55 -10.01 -14.51 -6.54
CA LEU A 55 -8.81 -14.71 -7.35
C LEU A 55 -8.76 -16.11 -7.97
N ASP A 56 -9.11 -17.16 -7.22
CA ASP A 56 -9.18 -18.54 -7.72
C ASP A 56 -10.12 -18.66 -8.94
N GLY A 57 -11.26 -17.95 -8.91
CA GLY A 57 -12.19 -17.90 -10.04
C GLY A 57 -11.60 -17.21 -11.28
N ILE A 58 -10.80 -16.16 -11.09
CA ILE A 58 -10.10 -15.45 -12.18
C ILE A 58 -9.00 -16.33 -12.76
N GLU A 59 -8.19 -16.97 -11.90
CA GLU A 59 -7.11 -17.87 -12.32
C GLU A 59 -7.62 -19.08 -13.09
N ALA A 60 -8.68 -19.74 -12.62
CA ALA A 60 -9.33 -20.83 -13.36
C ALA A 60 -9.83 -20.38 -14.75
N GLY A 61 -10.29 -19.12 -14.83
CA GLY A 61 -10.64 -18.49 -16.10
C GLY A 61 -9.42 -18.32 -17.02
N ALA A 62 -8.28 -17.84 -16.49
CA ALA A 62 -7.05 -17.64 -17.24
C ALA A 62 -6.39 -18.95 -17.71
N ASP A 63 -6.39 -19.99 -16.86
CA ASP A 63 -5.89 -21.33 -17.20
C ASP A 63 -6.72 -22.00 -18.31
N THR A 64 -7.97 -21.57 -18.50
CA THR A 64 -8.79 -22.02 -19.64
C THR A 64 -8.32 -21.42 -20.98
N PHE A 65 -7.54 -20.33 -20.95
CA PHE A 65 -7.04 -19.63 -22.14
C PHE A 65 -5.57 -19.93 -22.49
N LEU A 66 -4.79 -20.57 -21.60
CA LEU A 66 -3.38 -20.93 -21.81
C LEU A 66 -3.20 -22.43 -22.09
#